data_AF-E1IGV9-F1
#
_entry.id   AF-E1IGV9-F1
#
_cell.length_a   1.000
_cell.length_b   1.000
_cell.length_c   1.000
_cell.angle_alpha   90.00
_cell.angle_beta   90.00
_cell.angle_gamma   90.00
#
_symmetry.space_group_name_H-M   'P 1'
#
loop_
_entity.id
_entity.type
_entity.pdbx_description
1 polymer ?
#
loop_
_entity_poly.entity_id
_entity_poly.type
_entity_poly.pdbx_seq_one_letter_code
_entity_poly.pdbx_strand_id
1 'polypeptide(L)'
;MAYGFAAENTIPESRAGDKDTVVSGYVVTNVAYILNTDPTKLDKVTFTLDAAAGTVKVQLIDGGSWYDASVVSGNNWEVDLTASPLSVTAVNTLHIVATSNAQP
;
A
#
# COMPACT_ATOMS: atom_id res chain seq x y z
N MET A 1 -1.28 -10.68 30.59
CA MET A 1 -0.60 -9.63 29.80
C MET A 1 -1.22 -9.66 28.41
N ALA A 2 -2.26 -8.85 28.20
CA ALA A 2 -2.94 -8.76 26.91
C ALA A 2 -2.17 -7.75 26.06
N TYR A 3 -1.42 -8.23 25.09
CA TYR A 3 -0.80 -7.38 24.09
C TYR A 3 -1.90 -6.94 23.12
N GLY A 4 -2.45 -5.75 23.34
CA GLY A 4 -3.32 -5.08 22.38
C GLY A 4 -2.47 -4.58 21.22
N PHE A 5 -2.33 -5.40 20.18
CA PHE A 5 -1.76 -4.96 18.92
C PHE A 5 -2.86 -4.61 17.94
N ALA A 6 -2.67 -3.45 17.31
CA ALA A 6 -3.52 -2.82 16.31
C ALA A 6 -4.88 -2.34 16.83
N ALA A 7 -5.00 -1.02 16.97
CA ALA A 7 -6.29 -0.38 16.80
C ALA A 7 -6.77 -0.73 15.38
N GLU A 8 -7.63 -1.74 15.28
CA GLU A 8 -8.50 -1.95 14.15
C GLU A 8 -9.39 -0.71 14.06
N ASN A 9 -8.95 0.31 13.32
CA ASN A 9 -9.88 1.31 12.81
C ASN A 9 -10.67 0.58 11.73
N THR A 10 -11.72 -0.14 12.17
CA THR A 10 -12.74 -0.70 11.32
C THR A 10 -13.44 0.49 10.65
N ILE A 11 -12.88 0.95 9.53
CA ILE A 11 -13.50 1.98 8.71
C ILE A 11 -14.81 1.37 8.22
N PRO A 12 -15.98 1.99 8.49
CA PRO A 12 -17.24 1.51 7.95
C PRO A 12 -17.12 1.46 6.44
N GLU A 13 -17.61 0.37 5.87
CA GLU A 13 -17.42 -0.14 4.51
C GLU A 13 -17.57 0.93 3.41
N SER A 14 -16.55 1.77 3.24
CA SER A 14 -16.24 2.40 1.98
C SER A 14 -15.69 1.29 1.11
N ARG A 15 -16.49 0.85 0.13
CA ARG A 15 -16.18 -0.18 -0.88
C ARG A 15 -15.00 0.25 -1.77
N ALA A 16 -13.81 0.42 -1.19
CA ALA A 16 -12.56 0.83 -1.84
C ALA A 16 -11.46 -0.23 -1.65
N GLY A 17 -11.85 -1.47 -1.33
CA GLY A 17 -10.94 -2.59 -1.12
C GLY A 17 -11.32 -3.75 -2.02
N ASP A 18 -11.09 -3.62 -3.32
CA ASP A 18 -11.06 -4.76 -4.20
C ASP A 18 -9.80 -5.57 -3.90
N LYS A 19 -10.03 -6.74 -3.28
CA LYS A 19 -9.02 -7.73 -2.96
C LYS A 19 -8.49 -8.35 -4.24
N ASP A 20 -7.36 -7.87 -4.74
CA ASP A 20 -6.49 -8.72 -5.56
C ASP A 20 -5.22 -9.06 -4.77
N THR A 21 -5.36 -10.09 -3.94
CA THR A 21 -4.36 -10.53 -2.96
C THR A 21 -3.38 -11.53 -3.59
N VAL A 22 -2.87 -11.22 -4.79
CA VAL A 22 -1.79 -12.00 -5.41
C VAL A 22 -0.74 -11.04 -5.97
N VAL A 23 0.17 -10.62 -5.10
CA VAL A 23 1.47 -10.07 -5.53
C VAL A 23 2.33 -11.26 -5.92
N SER A 24 2.88 -11.29 -7.14
CA SER A 24 3.74 -12.36 -7.68
C SER A 24 4.72 -12.95 -6.64
N GLY A 25 4.30 -14.00 -5.93
CA GLY A 25 5.12 -14.73 -4.96
C GLY A 25 5.37 -14.05 -3.61
N TYR A 26 4.81 -12.86 -3.32
CA TYR A 26 4.98 -12.17 -2.03
C TYR A 26 3.66 -12.08 -1.27
N VAL A 27 3.74 -12.20 0.05
CA VAL A 27 2.63 -11.96 0.97
C VAL A 27 2.72 -10.52 1.45
N VAL A 28 1.69 -9.73 1.14
CA VAL A 28 1.55 -8.37 1.65
C VAL A 28 0.79 -8.42 2.97
N THR A 29 1.33 -7.75 3.98
CA THR A 29 0.71 -7.59 5.30
C THR A 29 0.77 -6.13 5.75
N ASN A 30 0.06 -5.80 6.82
CA ASN A 30 0.13 -4.48 7.48
C ASN A 30 -0.09 -3.29 6.52
N VAL A 31 -1.07 -3.40 5.63
CA VAL A 31 -1.44 -2.33 4.69
C VAL A 31 -2.14 -1.21 5.45
N ALA A 32 -1.61 0.02 5.35
CA ALA A 32 -2.21 1.21 5.94
C ALA A 32 -2.19 2.39 4.96
N TYR A 33 -3.33 3.08 4.90
CA TYR A 33 -3.55 4.28 4.10
C TYR A 33 -3.46 5.50 5.00
N ILE A 34 -2.53 6.41 4.70
CA ILE A 34 -2.32 7.65 5.45
C ILE A 34 -2.94 8.78 4.65
N LEU A 35 -3.98 9.37 5.23
CA LEU A 35 -4.69 10.50 4.63
C LEU A 35 -3.95 11.81 4.91
N ASN A 36 -4.15 12.78 4.02
CA ASN A 36 -3.70 14.16 4.22
C ASN A 36 -4.47 14.82 5.37
N THR A 37 -4.05 16.03 5.76
CA THR A 37 -4.87 16.97 6.54
C THR A 37 -6.27 17.17 5.94
N ASP A 38 -6.40 17.10 4.61
CA ASP A 38 -7.66 16.93 3.91
C ASP A 38 -8.01 15.42 3.81
N PRO A 39 -9.04 14.93 4.53
CA PRO A 39 -9.37 13.50 4.57
C PRO A 39 -9.92 12.96 3.24
N THR A 40 -10.17 13.83 2.25
CA THR A 40 -10.54 13.41 0.90
C THR A 40 -9.33 13.01 0.05
N LYS A 41 -8.11 13.19 0.58
CA LYS A 41 -6.85 12.96 -0.14
C LYS A 41 -5.99 11.92 0.56
N LEU A 42 -5.42 11.03 -0.23
CA LEU A 42 -4.45 10.02 0.17
C LEU A 42 -3.04 10.56 -0.02
N ASP A 43 -2.28 10.60 1.07
CA ASP A 43 -0.89 11.06 1.08
C ASP A 43 0.10 9.91 0.96
N LYS A 44 -0.13 8.81 1.68
CA LYS A 44 0.79 7.67 1.66
C LYS A 44 0.06 6.34 1.74
N VAL A 45 0.65 5.33 1.12
CA VAL A 45 0.23 3.92 1.30
C VAL A 45 1.43 3.15 1.80
N THR A 46 1.30 2.53 2.97
CA THR A 46 2.34 1.73 3.59
C THR A 46 1.92 0.28 3.65
N PHE A 47 2.86 -0.65 3.47
CA PHE A 47 2.61 -2.08 3.54
C PHE A 47 3.92 -2.83 3.78
N THR A 48 3.82 -4.06 4.30
CA THR A 48 4.98 -4.91 4.57
C THR A 48 4.96 -6.12 3.65
N LEU A 49 6.10 -6.44 3.05
CA LEU A 49 6.31 -7.69 2.32
C LEU A 49 6.94 -8.74 3.26
N ASP A 50 6.60 -10.01 3.07
CA ASP A 50 7.18 -11.11 3.85
C ASP A 50 8.68 -11.33 3.56
N ALA A 51 9.14 -10.93 2.36
CA ALA A 51 10.50 -11.05 1.91
C ALA A 51 11.06 -9.75 1.30
N ALA A 52 12.39 -9.68 1.16
CA ALA A 52 13.06 -8.54 0.57
C ALA A 52 12.81 -8.48 -0.95
N ALA A 53 12.28 -7.35 -1.41
CA ALA A 53 12.07 -7.05 -2.83
C ALA A 53 13.10 -6.01 -3.32
N GLY A 54 13.37 -6.00 -4.62
CA GLY A 54 14.21 -5.01 -5.28
C GLY A 54 13.43 -3.84 -5.82
N THR A 55 12.36 -4.12 -6.56
CA THR A 55 11.49 -3.09 -7.12
C THR A 55 10.06 -3.39 -6.72
N VAL A 56 9.36 -2.37 -6.23
CA VAL A 56 7.96 -2.48 -5.86
C VAL A 56 7.18 -1.36 -6.54
N LYS A 57 6.17 -1.75 -7.30
CA LYS A 57 5.25 -0.88 -8.00
C LYS A 57 3.85 -1.08 -7.44
N VAL A 58 3.10 0.00 -7.30
CA VAL A 58 1.75 -0.03 -6.76
C VAL A 58 0.82 0.74 -7.68
N GLN A 59 -0.33 0.16 -8.01
CA GLN A 59 -1.38 0.83 -8.75
C GLN A 59 -2.60 0.94 -7.83
N LEU A 60 -3.11 2.17 -7.70
CA LEU A 60 -4.20 2.53 -6.79
C LEU A 60 -5.53 2.76 -7.53
N ILE A 61 -5.47 2.86 -8.86
CA ILE A 61 -6.63 3.04 -9.73
C ILE A 61 -6.52 1.97 -10.81
N ASP A 62 -7.56 1.16 -10.98
CA ASP A 62 -7.59 0.11 -12.00
C ASP A 62 -7.36 0.72 -13.38
N GLY A 63 -6.37 0.17 -14.11
CA GLY A 63 -5.90 0.73 -15.39
C GLY A 63 -5.25 2.13 -15.31
N GLY A 64 -5.05 2.67 -14.10
CA GLY A 64 -4.43 3.96 -13.85
C GLY A 64 -2.90 3.91 -13.77
N SER A 65 -2.30 4.96 -13.21
CA SER A 65 -0.85 5.09 -13.07
C SER A 65 -0.27 4.10 -12.06
N TRP A 66 0.93 3.61 -12.37
CA TRP A 66 1.77 2.88 -11.42
C TRP A 66 2.67 3.85 -10.66
N TYR A 67 2.73 3.67 -9.35
CA TYR A 67 3.53 4.42 -8.42
C TYR A 67 4.71 3.57 -7.94
N ASP A 68 5.86 4.20 -7.77
CA ASP A 68 7.03 3.57 -7.15
C ASP A 68 6.87 3.55 -5.65
N ALA A 69 7.00 2.37 -5.03
CA ALA A 69 7.13 2.26 -3.60
C ALA A 69 8.62 2.29 -3.22
N SER A 70 8.92 2.96 -2.12
CA SER A 70 10.25 3.04 -1.51
C SER A 70 10.28 2.24 -0.22
N VAL A 71 11.40 1.58 0.06
CA VAL A 71 11.60 0.89 1.33
C VAL A 71 11.80 1.93 2.44
N VAL A 72 10.97 1.84 3.48
CA VAL A 72 11.08 2.67 4.69
C VAL A 72 12.06 2.03 5.66
N SER A 73 11.86 0.74 5.96
CA SER A 73 12.74 -0.04 6.84
C SER A 73 12.46 -1.53 6.68
N GLY A 74 13.51 -2.36 6.65
CA GLY A 74 13.36 -3.82 6.47
C GLY A 74 12.57 -4.15 5.21
N ASN A 75 11.43 -4.81 5.38
CA ASN A 75 10.52 -5.14 4.28
C ASN A 75 9.27 -4.23 4.25
N ASN A 76 9.31 -3.10 4.95
CA ASN A 76 8.23 -2.14 4.97
C ASN A 76 8.41 -1.14 3.83
N TRP A 77 7.39 -1.02 3.00
CA TRP A 77 7.35 -0.20 1.80
C TRP A 77 6.33 0.90 1.93
N GLU A 78 6.61 2.02 1.28
CA GLU A 78 5.75 3.19 1.25
C GLU A 78 5.67 3.77 -0.16
N VAL A 79 4.46 4.08 -0.59
CA VAL A 79 4.20 4.95 -1.73
C VAL A 79 3.95 6.35 -1.18
N ASP A 80 4.80 7.31 -1.54
CA ASP A 80 4.63 8.71 -1.18
C ASP A 80 3.90 9.45 -2.33
N LEU A 81 2.70 9.95 -2.04
CA LEU A 81 1.86 10.73 -2.93
C LEU A 81 1.75 12.19 -2.46
N THR A 82 2.52 12.63 -1.47
CA THR A 82 2.41 13.99 -0.90
C THR A 82 2.66 15.09 -1.93
N ALA A 83 3.49 14.82 -2.94
CA ALA A 83 3.73 15.74 -4.05
C ALA A 83 2.54 15.84 -5.03
N SER A 84 1.66 14.83 -5.08
CA SER A 84 0.51 14.75 -5.97
C SER A 84 -0.57 13.86 -5.35
N PRO A 85 -1.28 14.36 -4.32
CA PRO A 85 -2.19 13.54 -3.54
C PRO A 85 -3.37 13.06 -4.39
N LEU A 86 -3.68 11.77 -4.26
CA LEU A 86 -4.82 11.15 -4.94
C LEU A 86 -6.09 11.36 -4.13
N SER A 87 -7.22 11.57 -4.82
CA SER A 87 -8.52 11.54 -4.15
C SER A 87 -8.81 10.12 -3.65
N VAL A 88 -9.19 9.97 -2.38
CA VAL A 88 -9.54 8.65 -1.80
C VAL A 88 -10.70 7.99 -2.54
N THR A 89 -11.58 8.78 -3.15
CA THR A 89 -12.70 8.30 -3.96
C THR A 89 -12.28 7.81 -5.35
N ALA A 90 -11.10 8.20 -5.83
CA ALA A 90 -10.54 7.71 -7.08
C ALA A 90 -9.78 6.38 -6.88
N VAL A 91 -9.31 6.12 -5.66
CA VAL A 91 -8.64 4.87 -5.31
C VAL A 91 -9.69 3.75 -5.25
N ASN A 92 -9.63 2.86 -6.24
CA ASN A 92 -10.59 1.76 -6.39
C ASN A 92 -9.93 0.37 -6.37
N THR A 93 -8.60 0.31 -6.40
CA THR A 93 -7.85 -0.95 -6.32
C THR A 93 -6.56 -0.77 -5.53
N LEU A 94 -5.96 -1.88 -5.10
CA LEU A 94 -4.60 -1.92 -4.60
C LEU A 94 -3.88 -3.09 -5.28
N HIS A 95 -3.24 -2.81 -6.40
CA HIS A 95 -2.38 -3.76 -7.09
C HIS A 95 -0.94 -3.49 -6.70
N ILE A 96 -0.29 -4.45 -6.06
CA ILE A 96 1.12 -4.37 -5.70
C ILE A 96 1.87 -5.39 -6.55
N VAL A 97 2.96 -4.96 -7.17
CA VAL A 97 3.87 -5.82 -7.94
C VAL A 97 5.27 -5.63 -7.37
N ALA A 98 5.79 -6.69 -6.77
CA ALA A 98 7.14 -6.74 -6.25
C ALA A 98 7.99 -7.68 -7.08
N THR A 99 9.21 -7.28 -7.41
CA THR A 99 10.21 -8.15 -8.03
C THR A 99 11.36 -8.33 -7.07
N SER A 100 11.84 -9.58 -6.91
CA SER A 100 13.08 -9.83 -6.17
C SER A 100 14.23 -9.11 -6.87
N ASN A 101 15.12 -8.48 -6.12
CA ASN A 101 16.41 -8.07 -6.66
C ASN A 101 17.22 -9.35 -6.91
N ALA A 102 16.96 -10.05 -8.02
CA ALA A 102 17.87 -11.04 -8.55
C ALA A 102 19.05 -10.27 -9.14
N GLN A 103 19.90 -9.73 -8.28
CA GLN A 103 21.22 -9.30 -8.70
C GLN A 103 22.03 -10.59 -8.93
N PRO A 104 22.48 -10.88 -10.17
CA PRO A 104 23.38 -12.00 -10.43
C PRO A 104 24.74 -11.84 -9.75
#